data_AF-E8ZJ16-F1
#
_entry.id   AF-E8ZJ16-F1
#
_cell.length_a   1.000
_cell.length_b   1.000
_cell.length_c   1.000
_cell.angle_alpha   90.00
_cell.angle_beta   90.00
_cell.angle_gamma   90.00
#
_symmetry.space_group_name_H-M   'P 1'
#
loop_
_entity.id
_entity.type
_entity.pdbx_description
1 polymer ?
#
loop_
_entity_poly.entity_id
_entity_poly.type
_entity_poly.pdbx_seq_one_letter_code
_entity_poly.pdbx_strand_id
1 'polypeptide(L)'
;MFNDSFLVLLSSLTNISTALNAVAACFLFVALITPLMETIKTKKTFFLPVQFYVGYVAGAFFLLINAIAGIIGGHNTPLFCVFLVVNIVGLLANGYMYTVKMQNVNAAKSKGISEQEYWETVIKPTLENQQ
;
A
#
# COMPACT_ATOMS: atom_id res chain seq x y z
N MET A 1 -43.83 4.21 -8.60
CA MET A 1 -43.64 4.94 -7.32
C MET A 1 -42.75 4.20 -6.34
N PHE A 2 -43.11 3.04 -5.77
CA PHE A 2 -42.21 2.35 -4.81
C PHE A 2 -40.90 1.85 -5.44
N ASN A 3 -40.96 1.34 -6.68
CA ASN A 3 -39.77 0.90 -7.43
C ASN A 3 -38.80 2.04 -7.75
N ASP A 4 -39.32 3.21 -8.12
CA ASP A 4 -38.50 4.36 -8.52
C ASP A 4 -37.77 4.97 -7.31
N SER A 5 -38.47 5.11 -6.18
CA SER A 5 -37.85 5.58 -4.93
C SER A 5 -36.81 4.59 -4.38
N PHE A 6 -37.05 3.29 -4.53
CA PHE A 6 -36.09 2.26 -4.11
C PHE A 6 -34.85 2.23 -5.02
N LEU A 7 -35.01 2.36 -6.34
CA LEU A 7 -33.91 2.47 -7.30
C LEU A 7 -33.07 3.73 -7.09
N VAL A 8 -33.72 4.87 -6.81
CA VAL A 8 -33.02 6.11 -6.45
C VAL A 8 -32.20 5.91 -5.17
N LEU A 9 -32.78 5.32 -4.13
CA LEU A 9 -32.06 5.04 -2.87
C LEU A 9 -30.85 4.12 -3.11
N LEU A 10 -31.01 3.02 -3.85
CA LEU A 10 -29.92 2.12 -4.23
C LEU A 10 -28.81 2.82 -4.99
N SER A 11 -29.16 3.69 -5.95
CA SER A 11 -28.22 4.48 -6.73
C SER A 11 -27.46 5.52 -5.88
N SER A 12 -28.14 6.13 -4.90
CA SER A 12 -27.51 7.07 -3.98
C SER A 12 -26.54 6.36 -3.04
N LEU A 13 -26.91 5.18 -2.54
CA LEU A 13 -26.06 4.38 -1.65
C LEU A 13 -24.79 3.88 -2.35
N THR A 14 -24.89 3.42 -3.60
CA THR A 14 -23.72 3.01 -4.38
C THR A 14 -22.78 4.19 -4.66
N ASN A 15 -23.31 5.38 -4.97
CA ASN A 15 -22.51 6.59 -5.16
C ASN A 15 -21.79 7.04 -3.87
N ILE A 16 -22.47 6.97 -2.71
CA ILE A 16 -21.87 7.30 -1.41
C ILE A 16 -20.77 6.29 -1.06
N SER A 17 -21.03 4.99 -1.20
CA SER A 17 -20.02 3.94 -0.96
C SER A 17 -18.78 4.15 -1.83
N THR A 18 -19.00 4.48 -3.10
CA THR A 18 -17.94 4.76 -4.07
C THR A 18 -17.09 5.96 -3.67
N ALA A 19 -17.71 7.06 -3.25
CA ALA A 19 -17.00 8.26 -2.77
C ALA A 19 -16.20 7.98 -1.49
N LEU A 20 -16.78 7.26 -0.52
CA LEU A 20 -16.10 6.88 0.71
C LEU A 20 -14.89 5.98 0.44
N ASN A 21 -15.01 5.01 -0.48
CA ASN A 21 -13.88 4.18 -0.89
C ASN A 21 -12.75 4.99 -1.54
N ALA A 22 -13.09 5.99 -2.36
CA ALA A 22 -12.10 6.88 -2.94
C ALA A 22 -11.37 7.72 -1.89
N VAL A 23 -12.11 8.29 -0.93
CA VAL A 23 -11.53 9.04 0.18
C VAL A 23 -10.63 8.15 1.04
N ALA A 24 -11.09 6.93 1.38
CA ALA A 24 -10.30 5.97 2.14
C ALA A 24 -9.00 5.59 1.41
N ALA A 25 -9.06 5.38 0.09
CA ALA A 25 -7.87 5.08 -0.72
C ALA A 25 -6.84 6.23 -0.69
N CYS A 26 -7.30 7.49 -0.74
CA CYS A 26 -6.43 8.65 -0.59
C CYS A 26 -5.73 8.69 0.79
N PHE A 27 -6.46 8.43 1.89
CA PHE A 27 -5.87 8.38 3.23
C PHE A 27 -4.85 7.26 3.37
N LEU A 28 -5.15 6.06 2.86
CA LEU A 28 -4.23 4.93 2.85
C LEU A 28 -2.97 5.25 2.04
N PHE A 29 -3.12 5.97 0.93
CA PHE A 29 -1.99 6.42 0.12
C PHE A 29 -1.10 7.42 0.87
N VAL A 30 -1.68 8.44 1.50
CA VAL A 30 -0.92 9.42 2.30
C VAL A 30 -0.21 8.76 3.48
N ALA A 31 -0.87 7.80 4.14
CA ALA A 31 -0.28 7.05 5.25
C ALA A 31 0.97 6.25 4.84
N LEU A 32 1.12 5.90 3.56
CA LEU A 32 2.29 5.18 3.05
C LEU A 32 3.50 6.07 2.75
N ILE A 33 3.30 7.38 2.58
CA ILE A 33 4.37 8.30 2.16
C ILE A 33 5.48 8.34 3.21
N THR A 34 5.14 8.55 4.48
CA THR A 34 6.13 8.67 5.55
C THR A 34 6.95 7.38 5.74
N PRO A 35 6.33 6.19 5.91
CA PRO A 35 7.07 4.93 6.02
C PRO A 35 7.94 4.63 4.80
N LEU A 36 7.44 4.95 3.59
CA LEU A 36 8.19 4.76 2.36
C LEU A 36 9.44 5.66 2.33
N MET A 37 9.27 6.95 2.62
CA MET A 37 10.36 7.92 2.62
C MET A 37 11.41 7.58 3.68
N GLU A 38 10.99 7.17 4.88
CA GLU A 38 11.89 6.68 5.91
C GLU A 38 12.64 5.43 5.45
N THR A 39 11.96 4.47 4.84
CA THR A 39 12.59 3.24 4.34
C THR A 39 13.57 3.53 3.21
N ILE A 40 13.25 4.46 2.29
CA ILE A 40 14.16 4.85 1.20
C ILE A 40 15.43 5.48 1.77
N LYS A 41 15.30 6.42 2.71
CA LYS A 41 16.43 7.19 3.25
C LYS A 41 17.28 6.39 4.23
N THR A 42 16.63 5.70 5.15
CA THR A 42 17.29 5.10 6.32
C THR A 42 17.46 3.59 6.19
N LYS A 43 16.76 2.94 5.25
CA LYS A 43 16.62 1.48 5.17
C LYS A 43 16.11 0.84 6.46
N LYS A 44 15.53 1.63 7.37
CA LYS A 44 15.05 1.17 8.67
C LYS A 44 13.71 0.46 8.50
N THR A 45 13.67 -0.82 8.87
CA THR A 45 12.49 -1.66 8.66
C THR A 45 12.05 -2.45 9.89
N PHE A 46 12.78 -2.42 10.99
CA PHE A 46 12.47 -3.27 12.15
C PHE A 46 11.14 -2.94 12.85
N PHE A 47 10.62 -1.73 12.65
CA PHE A 47 9.28 -1.33 13.11
C PHE A 47 8.14 -1.68 12.15
N LEU A 48 8.46 -2.21 10.97
CA LEU A 48 7.49 -2.54 9.93
C LEU A 48 6.94 -3.97 10.16
N PRO A 49 5.65 -4.14 10.51
CA PRO A 49 5.06 -5.46 10.72
C PRO A 49 4.86 -6.17 9.38
N VAL A 50 5.59 -7.27 9.15
CA VAL A 50 5.57 -8.02 7.89
C VAL A 50 4.15 -8.44 7.47
N GLN A 51 3.33 -8.86 8.43
CA GLN A 51 1.94 -9.28 8.22
C GLN A 51 1.08 -8.17 7.58
N PHE A 52 1.30 -6.91 7.99
CA PHE A 52 0.59 -5.76 7.44
C PHE A 52 0.93 -5.59 5.95
N TYR A 53 2.21 -5.66 5.59
CA TYR A 53 2.65 -5.51 4.20
C TYR A 53 2.18 -6.64 3.30
N VAL A 54 2.21 -7.89 3.77
CA VAL A 54 1.69 -9.04 3.02
C VAL A 54 0.18 -8.89 2.80
N GLY A 55 -0.57 -8.53 3.84
CA GLY A 55 -2.01 -8.27 3.74
C GLY A 55 -2.32 -7.12 2.79
N TYR A 56 -1.52 -6.04 2.84
CA TYR A 56 -1.65 -4.91 1.92
C TYR A 56 -1.40 -5.32 0.47
N VAL A 57 -0.31 -6.05 0.19
CA VAL A 57 0.02 -6.52 -1.17
C VAL A 57 -1.10 -7.39 -1.73
N ALA A 58 -1.63 -8.32 -0.94
CA ALA A 58 -2.76 -9.15 -1.34
C ALA A 58 -4.02 -8.30 -1.60
N GLY A 59 -4.35 -7.37 -0.70
CA GLY A 59 -5.49 -6.46 -0.86
C GLY A 59 -5.38 -5.58 -2.10
N ALA A 60 -4.23 -4.95 -2.32
CA ALA A 60 -3.95 -4.11 -3.49
C ALA A 60 -4.05 -4.90 -4.79
N PHE A 61 -3.63 -6.17 -4.80
CA PHE A 61 -3.76 -7.05 -5.98
C PHE A 61 -5.23 -7.31 -6.33
N PHE A 62 -6.08 -7.66 -5.35
CA PHE A 62 -7.51 -7.84 -5.60
C PHE A 62 -8.20 -6.54 -6.01
N LEU A 63 -7.82 -5.41 -5.42
CA LEU A 63 -8.34 -4.10 -5.82
C LEU A 63 -7.91 -3.69 -7.24
N LEU A 64 -6.74 -4.13 -7.68
CA LEU A 64 -6.28 -3.99 -9.07
C LEU A 64 -7.16 -4.78 -10.04
N ILE A 65 -7.47 -6.04 -9.73
CA ILE A 65 -8.39 -6.87 -10.52
C ILE A 65 -9.78 -6.20 -10.57
N ASN A 66 -10.27 -5.72 -9.43
CA ASN A 66 -11.55 -5.02 -9.35
C ASN A 66 -11.56 -3.74 -10.20
N ALA A 67 -10.47 -2.97 -10.21
CA ALA A 67 -10.35 -1.78 -11.03
C ALA A 67 -10.36 -2.09 -12.53
N ILE A 68 -9.64 -3.12 -12.96
CA ILE A 68 -9.64 -3.58 -14.35
C ILE A 68 -11.04 -4.05 -14.76
N ALA A 69 -11.70 -4.84 -13.93
CA ALA A 69 -13.07 -5.31 -14.19
C ALA A 69 -14.05 -4.14 -14.30
N GLY A 70 -13.95 -3.12 -13.44
CA GLY A 70 -14.76 -1.90 -13.51
C GLY A 70 -14.56 -1.13 -14.83
N ILE A 71 -13.31 -0.99 -15.28
CA ILE A 71 -12.97 -0.35 -16.55
C ILE A 71 -13.55 -1.13 -17.74
N ILE A 72 -13.35 -2.44 -17.80
CA ILE A 72 -13.83 -3.30 -18.89
C ILE A 72 -15.37 -3.32 -18.92
N GLY A 73 -16.01 -3.33 -17.76
CA GLY A 73 -17.48 -3.29 -17.63
C GLY A 73 -18.12 -1.94 -17.98
N GLY A 74 -17.33 -0.91 -18.32
CA GLY A 74 -17.85 0.42 -18.63
C GLY A 74 -18.44 1.16 -17.42
N HIS A 75 -18.16 0.70 -16.21
CA HIS A 75 -18.59 1.36 -14.98
C HIS A 75 -17.66 2.52 -14.68
N ASN A 76 -18.19 3.74 -14.49
CA ASN A 76 -17.48 4.96 -14.06
C ASN A 76 -15.96 4.93 -14.28
N THR A 77 -15.56 4.79 -15.56
CA THR A 77 -14.17 4.51 -15.96
C THR A 77 -13.15 5.48 -15.36
N PRO A 78 -13.42 6.81 -15.27
CA PRO A 78 -12.47 7.74 -14.67
C PRO A 78 -12.10 7.38 -13.23
N LEU A 79 -13.07 6.95 -12.42
CA LEU A 79 -12.81 6.58 -11.03
C LEU A 79 -11.99 5.30 -10.94
N PHE A 80 -12.32 4.28 -11.71
CA PHE A 80 -11.58 3.02 -11.66
C PHE A 80 -10.16 3.18 -12.22
N CYS A 81 -9.91 4.12 -13.15
CA CYS A 81 -8.55 4.50 -13.53
C CYS A 81 -7.76 5.11 -12.34
N VAL A 82 -8.39 5.97 -11.53
CA VAL A 82 -7.75 6.50 -10.31
C VAL A 82 -7.43 5.36 -9.34
N PHE A 83 -8.38 4.44 -9.11
CA PHE A 83 -8.14 3.26 -8.26
C PHE A 83 -7.01 2.39 -8.80
N LEU A 84 -6.95 2.18 -10.11
CA LEU A 84 -5.87 1.43 -10.74
C LEU A 84 -4.51 2.07 -10.43
N VAL A 85 -4.36 3.38 -10.64
CA VAL A 85 -3.11 4.10 -10.37
C VAL A 85 -2.73 4.02 -8.89
N VAL A 86 -3.67 4.30 -7.98
CA VAL A 86 -3.40 4.27 -6.52
C VAL A 86 -2.96 2.87 -6.08
N ASN A 87 -3.62 1.82 -6.57
CA ASN A 87 -3.26 0.45 -6.22
C ASN A 87 -1.90 0.03 -6.82
N ILE A 88 -1.56 0.45 -8.04
CA ILE A 88 -0.24 0.19 -8.63
C ILE A 88 0.86 0.86 -7.79
N VAL A 89 0.72 2.15 -7.50
CA VAL A 89 1.74 2.88 -6.73
C VAL A 89 1.83 2.33 -5.31
N GLY A 90 0.69 2.03 -4.68
CA GLY A 90 0.63 1.38 -3.38
C GLY A 90 1.32 0.02 -3.38
N LEU A 91 1.11 -0.81 -4.40
CA LEU A 91 1.75 -2.11 -4.55
C LEU A 91 3.27 -1.97 -4.70
N LEU A 92 3.75 -1.04 -5.53
CA LEU A 92 5.18 -0.79 -5.73
C LEU A 92 5.85 -0.27 -4.45
N ALA A 93 5.23 0.69 -3.76
CA ALA A 93 5.74 1.24 -2.50
C ALA A 93 5.84 0.18 -1.40
N ASN A 94 4.78 -0.61 -1.22
CA ASN A 94 4.77 -1.69 -0.22
C ASN A 94 5.71 -2.83 -0.60
N GLY A 95 5.77 -3.19 -1.88
CA GLY A 95 6.71 -4.19 -2.39
C GLY A 95 8.16 -3.79 -2.16
N TYR A 96 8.51 -2.51 -2.35
CA TYR A 96 9.83 -1.98 -2.03
C TYR A 96 10.14 -2.12 -0.53
N MET A 97 9.25 -1.62 0.34
CA MET A 97 9.44 -1.68 1.80
C MET A 97 9.58 -3.13 2.29
N TYR A 98 8.76 -4.04 1.75
CA TYR A 98 8.82 -5.46 2.05
C TYR A 98 10.16 -6.08 1.60
N THR A 99 10.65 -5.71 0.41
CA THR A 99 11.92 -6.21 -0.11
C THR A 99 13.08 -5.79 0.78
N VAL A 100 13.16 -4.51 1.16
CA VAL A 100 14.19 -4.00 2.08
C VAL A 100 14.09 -4.69 3.43
N LYS A 101 12.87 -4.85 3.97
CA LYS A 101 12.62 -5.59 5.21
C LYS A 101 13.20 -6.99 5.15
N MET A 102 12.98 -7.71 4.05
CA MET A 102 13.42 -9.09 3.92
C MET A 102 14.92 -9.23 3.69
N GLN A 103 15.53 -8.29 2.97
CA GLN A 103 16.98 -8.18 2.88
C GLN A 103 17.61 -7.97 4.26
N ASN A 104 17.09 -7.03 5.06
CA ASN A 104 17.59 -6.74 6.40
C ASN A 104 17.43 -7.94 7.34
N VAL A 105 16.26 -8.58 7.35
CA VAL A 105 15.99 -9.77 8.18
C VAL A 105 16.93 -10.93 7.77
N ASN A 106 17.12 -11.18 6.47
CA ASN A 106 17.98 -12.26 6.02
C ASN A 106 19.46 -11.98 6.32
N ALA A 107 19.91 -10.74 6.14
CA ALA A 107 21.28 -10.35 6.45
C ALA A 107 21.56 -10.41 7.96
N ALA A 108 20.63 -9.96 8.79
CA ALA A 108 20.72 -10.08 10.26
C ALA A 108 20.81 -11.55 10.69
N LYS A 109 19.93 -12.41 10.15
CA LYS A 109 19.96 -13.87 10.38
C LYS A 109 21.29 -14.50 9.98
N SER A 110 21.88 -14.10 8.85
CA SER A 110 23.17 -14.63 8.39
C SER A 110 24.33 -14.27 9.35
N LYS A 111 24.17 -13.22 10.14
CA LYS A 111 25.13 -12.77 11.16
C LYS A 111 24.77 -13.21 12.58
N GLY A 112 23.65 -13.92 12.76
CA GLY A 112 23.18 -14.35 14.08
C GLY A 112 22.71 -13.22 15.01
N ILE A 113 22.41 -12.03 14.47
CA ILE A 113 21.98 -10.85 15.23
C ILE A 113 20.54 -10.47 14.91
N SER A 114 19.96 -9.60 15.74
CA SER A 114 18.62 -9.06 15.50
C SER A 114 18.59 -8.07 14.31
N GLU A 115 17.43 -7.88 13.68
CA GLU A 115 17.27 -6.90 12.59
C GLU A 115 17.61 -5.48 13.04
N GLN A 116 17.23 -5.10 14.27
CA GLN A 116 17.54 -3.80 14.84
C GLN A 116 19.05 -3.63 15.02
N GLU A 117 19.71 -4.62 15.61
CA GLU A 117 21.17 -4.60 15.82
C GLU A 117 21.93 -4.55 14.50
N TYR A 118 21.46 -5.28 13.47
CA TYR A 118 22.02 -5.19 12.13
C TYR A 118 21.89 -3.78 11.55
N TRP A 119 20.76 -3.12 11.76
CA TRP A 119 20.56 -1.74 11.31
C TRP A 119 21.51 -0.77 12.01
N GLU A 120 21.63 -0.87 13.34
CA GLU A 120 22.47 0.01 14.16
C GLU A 120 23.96 -0.16 13.91
N THR A 121 24.42 -1.39 13.67
CA THR A 121 25.85 -1.71 13.56
C THR A 121 26.38 -1.79 12.14
N VAL A 122 25.52 -1.99 11.13
CA VAL A 122 25.94 -2.20 9.73
C VAL A 122 25.35 -1.12 8.82
N ILE A 123 24.04 -0.96 8.81
CA ILE A 123 23.36 -0.08 7.85
C ILE A 123 23.60 1.39 8.17
N LYS A 124 23.28 1.81 9.39
CA LYS A 124 23.36 3.22 9.80
C LYS A 124 24.78 3.79 9.61
N PRO A 125 25.87 3.13 10.06
CA PRO A 125 27.22 3.63 9.84
C PRO A 125 27.59 3.71 8.35
N THR A 126 27.11 2.78 7.52
CA THR A 126 27.36 2.80 6.08
C THR A 126 26.71 4.01 5.40
N LEU A 127 25.50 4.39 5.85
CA LEU A 127 24.79 5.56 5.33
C LEU A 127 25.45 6.88 5.78
N GLU A 128 25.92 6.94 7.02
CA GLU A 128 26.59 8.12 7.58
C GLU A 128 27.98 8.37 6.94
N ASN A 129 28.71 7.29 6.59
CA ASN A 129 30.01 7.40 5.91
C ASN A 129 29.91 7.73 4.41
N GLN A 130 28.70 7.72 3.84
CA GLN A 130 28.43 8.08 2.45
C GLN A 130 27.95 9.53 2.28
N GLN A 131 27.79 10.27 3.38
CA GLN A 131 27.43 11.69 3.42
C GLN A 131 28.67 12.56 3.62
#